data_AF-A0A2R6BSC0-F1
#
_entry.id   AF-A0A2R6BSC0-F1
#
_cell.length_a   1.000
_cell.length_b   1.000
_cell.length_c   1.000
_cell.angle_alpha   90.00
_cell.angle_beta   90.00
_cell.angle_gamma   90.00
#
_symmetry.space_group_name_H-M   'P 1'
#
loop_
_entity.id
_entity.type
_entity.pdbx_description
1 polymer ?
#
loop_
_entity_poly.entity_id
_entity_poly.type
_entity_poly.pdbx_seq_one_letter_code
_entity_poly.pdbx_strand_id
1 'polypeptide(L)'
;MVKASSEGMAAEPGSPQTGSEGVHATLPLFPRFRSKILPILVAYWIIGVALASASGSGMPLVIAGWLTPTTIMLWPVGRGSGLRYTEYRSPWFIGSVASMAGVPITVYLLISTPMSDAWAKHFLIAFLIAVVIGLFGVETAHTRAFGKPVKMFFRPDLILGNNRILAGGLAAMAIGMKFMFTDAAPGDVPHGNWYAFFGIIALGLYQLIPLRGLTKMRMSLGRIINGRSSTGVTILKELWLIGGISLMLFFAHNFFGGVTPFTRNVLAGSTPGSLIMVASAALIILLRSAYKKRIGDPFIKETVAQSLVKDAILVVGMTAYFYGYIAVMVDHFPRTPNLGPNLPLTLIGLTLYVWGVLLLLPVRAWARQQAKKPVIEQMLSVVLPSLDPERRKAALRNMLSGLCTLPERQLERIVRLQFSALQQLSDALRGTLLASQMEALSELPEEARLRMMKTMDKVMMAT
;
A
#
# COMPACT_ATOMS: atom_id res chain seq x y z
N MET A 1 -40.76 -59.98 -35.79
CA MET A 1 -40.23 -58.66 -36.22
C MET A 1 -39.75 -57.93 -34.97
N VAL A 2 -38.50 -58.09 -34.54
CA VAL A 2 -37.28 -57.42 -35.04
C VAL A 2 -37.41 -55.89 -34.99
N LYS A 3 -36.96 -55.27 -33.89
CA LYS A 3 -35.71 -54.49 -33.85
C LYS A 3 -35.36 -54.06 -32.42
N ALA A 4 -34.17 -54.47 -31.99
CA ALA A 4 -33.45 -53.96 -30.83
C ALA A 4 -32.74 -52.64 -31.19
N SER A 5 -32.57 -51.75 -30.22
CA SER A 5 -31.37 -50.93 -30.10
C SER A 5 -31.03 -50.72 -28.63
N SER A 6 -30.06 -51.52 -28.19
CA SER A 6 -29.28 -51.36 -26.97
C SER A 6 -28.11 -50.39 -27.23
N GLU A 7 -28.09 -49.27 -26.55
CA GLU A 7 -26.88 -48.49 -26.21
C GLU A 7 -27.05 -48.18 -24.72
N GLY A 8 -26.24 -48.68 -23.78
CA GLY A 8 -24.80 -48.87 -23.85
C GLY A 8 -24.05 -47.76 -23.09
N MET A 9 -24.58 -47.26 -21.96
CA MET A 9 -23.80 -46.39 -21.05
C MET A 9 -22.84 -47.27 -20.23
N ALA A 10 -21.65 -47.50 -20.79
CA ALA A 10 -20.51 -48.00 -20.04
C ALA A 10 -20.08 -46.91 -19.05
N ALA A 11 -20.23 -47.20 -17.76
CA ALA A 11 -19.58 -46.46 -16.69
C ALA A 11 -18.07 -46.71 -16.77
N GLU A 12 -17.29 -45.67 -17.08
CA GLU A 12 -15.84 -45.72 -16.91
C GLU A 12 -15.51 -45.83 -15.41
N PRO A 13 -14.73 -46.84 -14.98
CA PRO A 13 -14.22 -46.88 -13.63
C PRO A 13 -13.16 -45.79 -13.47
N GLY A 14 -13.48 -44.79 -12.65
CA GLY A 14 -12.56 -43.73 -12.26
C GLY A 14 -11.28 -44.32 -11.68
N SER A 15 -10.20 -44.24 -12.45
CA SER A 15 -8.85 -44.58 -12.02
C SER A 15 -8.50 -43.77 -10.76
N PRO A 16 -7.95 -44.39 -9.70
CA PRO A 16 -7.45 -43.66 -8.55
C PRO A 16 -6.25 -42.82 -9.00
N GLN A 17 -6.41 -41.50 -9.02
CA GLN A 17 -5.29 -40.57 -9.16
C GLN A 17 -4.46 -40.60 -7.87
N THR A 18 -3.68 -41.67 -7.68
CA THR A 18 -2.47 -41.67 -6.86
C THR A 18 -1.36 -41.03 -7.69
N GLY A 19 -1.45 -39.73 -7.86
CA GLY A 19 -0.39 -38.89 -8.41
C GLY A 19 0.10 -37.99 -7.29
N SER A 20 1.14 -38.42 -6.59
CA SER A 20 1.99 -37.56 -5.78
C SER A 20 2.75 -36.61 -6.72
N GLU A 21 2.05 -35.69 -7.37
CA GLU A 21 2.69 -34.53 -7.95
C GLU A 21 3.18 -33.69 -6.78
N GLY A 22 4.50 -33.65 -6.61
CA GLY A 22 5.18 -32.63 -5.84
C GLY A 22 4.90 -31.28 -6.47
N VAL A 23 3.71 -30.73 -6.20
CA VAL A 23 3.29 -29.43 -6.70
C VAL A 23 4.11 -28.39 -5.93
N HIS A 24 5.26 -28.00 -6.50
CA HIS A 24 5.90 -26.73 -6.22
C HIS A 24 4.98 -25.59 -6.70
N ALA A 25 3.86 -25.41 -6.01
CA ALA A 25 2.88 -24.37 -6.31
C ALA A 25 3.49 -23.03 -5.90
N THR A 26 4.25 -22.42 -6.81
CA THR A 26 4.53 -21.00 -6.73
C THR A 26 3.20 -20.26 -6.66
N LEU A 27 2.88 -19.71 -5.49
CA LEU A 27 1.64 -18.98 -5.27
C LEU A 27 1.47 -17.94 -6.38
N PRO A 28 0.36 -17.96 -7.15
CA PRO A 28 0.16 -16.98 -8.18
C PRO A 28 0.13 -15.58 -7.55
N LEU A 29 0.82 -14.63 -8.19
CA LEU A 29 0.73 -13.22 -7.79
C LEU A 29 -0.75 -12.81 -7.74
N PHE A 30 -1.48 -13.13 -8.79
CA PHE A 30 -2.90 -12.90 -8.90
C PHE A 30 -3.51 -13.98 -9.82
N PRO A 31 -4.38 -14.88 -9.30
CA PRO A 31 -4.97 -15.95 -10.07
C PRO A 31 -5.68 -15.43 -11.33
N ARG A 32 -5.41 -16.07 -12.48
CA ARG A 32 -6.04 -15.76 -13.78
C ARG A 32 -5.86 -14.30 -14.24
N PHE A 33 -4.83 -13.60 -13.77
CA PHE A 33 -4.57 -12.22 -14.19
C PHE A 33 -4.39 -12.10 -15.71
N ARG A 34 -3.49 -12.90 -16.29
CA ARG A 34 -3.20 -12.84 -17.73
C ARG A 34 -4.41 -13.18 -18.60
N SER A 35 -5.22 -14.17 -18.21
CA SER A 35 -6.33 -14.64 -19.03
C SER A 35 -7.63 -13.88 -18.83
N LYS A 36 -7.87 -13.24 -17.67
CA LYS A 36 -9.14 -12.58 -17.37
C LYS A 36 -9.05 -11.08 -17.12
N ILE A 37 -7.96 -10.60 -16.53
CA ILE A 37 -7.87 -9.20 -16.07
C ILE A 37 -7.09 -8.37 -17.07
N LEU A 38 -5.93 -8.86 -17.51
CA LEU A 38 -5.06 -8.17 -18.45
C LEU A 38 -5.81 -7.75 -19.73
N PRO A 39 -6.65 -8.58 -20.38
CA PRO A 39 -7.38 -8.14 -21.57
C PRO A 39 -8.32 -6.95 -21.31
N ILE A 40 -9.00 -6.95 -20.15
CA ILE A 40 -9.89 -5.86 -19.75
C ILE A 40 -9.09 -4.58 -19.48
N LEU A 41 -7.95 -4.70 -18.79
CA LEU A 41 -7.06 -3.56 -18.54
C LEU A 41 -6.53 -2.99 -19.87
N VAL A 42 -6.08 -3.86 -20.78
CA VAL A 42 -5.63 -3.45 -22.12
C VAL A 42 -6.75 -2.74 -22.87
N ALA A 43 -7.98 -3.25 -22.82
CA ALA A 43 -9.14 -2.59 -23.43
C ALA A 43 -9.39 -1.19 -22.84
N TYR A 44 -9.33 -1.03 -21.51
CA TYR A 44 -9.46 0.31 -20.89
C TYR A 44 -8.42 1.29 -21.40
N TRP A 45 -7.17 0.85 -21.55
CA TRP A 45 -6.10 1.72 -22.02
C TRP A 45 -6.20 2.03 -23.51
N ILE A 46 -6.55 1.06 -24.36
CA ILE A 46 -6.79 1.28 -25.79
C ILE A 46 -7.93 2.29 -25.98
N ILE A 47 -9.06 2.08 -25.29
CA ILE A 47 -10.21 3.00 -25.36
C ILE A 47 -9.83 4.37 -24.79
N GLY A 48 -9.14 4.41 -23.65
CA GLY A 48 -8.71 5.65 -23.02
C GLY A 48 -7.78 6.47 -23.91
N VAL A 49 -6.81 5.84 -24.58
CA VAL A 49 -5.91 6.50 -25.53
C VAL A 49 -6.69 6.98 -26.76
N ALA A 50 -7.51 6.12 -27.37
CA ALA A 50 -8.29 6.49 -28.55
C ALA A 50 -9.22 7.69 -28.28
N LEU A 51 -9.93 7.67 -27.14
CA LEU A 51 -10.81 8.78 -26.74
C LEU A 51 -10.02 10.04 -26.39
N ALA A 52 -8.88 9.93 -25.70
CA ALA A 52 -8.06 11.09 -25.37
C ALA A 52 -7.48 11.75 -26.64
N SER A 53 -7.04 10.96 -27.61
CA SER A 53 -6.60 11.44 -28.92
C SER A 53 -7.73 12.09 -29.70
N ALA A 54 -8.93 11.49 -29.71
CA ALA A 54 -10.08 12.02 -30.44
C ALA A 54 -10.63 13.32 -29.83
N SER A 55 -10.67 13.42 -28.49
CA SER A 55 -11.24 14.57 -27.80
C SER A 55 -10.22 15.66 -27.43
N GLY A 56 -8.92 15.42 -27.64
CA GLY A 56 -7.84 16.30 -27.19
C GLY A 56 -7.72 16.46 -25.67
N SER A 57 -8.41 15.63 -24.86
CA SER A 57 -8.50 15.76 -23.40
C SER A 57 -7.80 14.60 -22.70
N GLY A 58 -7.08 14.87 -21.61
CA GLY A 58 -6.49 13.82 -20.77
C GLY A 58 -7.50 13.07 -19.89
N MET A 59 -8.77 13.49 -19.83
CA MET A 59 -9.78 12.90 -18.95
C MET A 59 -9.99 11.39 -19.19
N PRO A 60 -10.07 10.88 -20.44
CA PRO A 60 -10.20 9.44 -20.68
C PRO A 60 -9.00 8.64 -20.16
N LEU A 61 -7.79 9.20 -20.21
CA LEU A 61 -6.59 8.56 -19.62
C LEU A 61 -6.68 8.48 -18.10
N VAL A 62 -7.19 9.53 -17.45
CA VAL A 62 -7.46 9.54 -16.00
C VAL A 62 -8.47 8.45 -15.64
N ILE A 63 -9.55 8.31 -16.42
CA ILE A 63 -10.55 7.26 -16.21
C ILE A 63 -9.95 5.87 -16.39
N ALA A 64 -9.19 5.62 -17.48
CA ALA A 64 -8.53 4.33 -17.70
C ALA A 64 -7.50 4.00 -16.60
N GLY A 65 -6.69 4.98 -16.22
CA GLY A 65 -5.75 4.91 -15.10
C GLY A 65 -6.45 4.74 -13.75
N TRP A 66 -7.72 5.13 -13.62
CA TRP A 66 -8.48 4.93 -12.40
C TRP A 66 -9.18 3.55 -12.35
N LEU A 67 -9.75 3.12 -13.48
CA LEU A 67 -10.40 1.82 -13.62
C LEU A 67 -9.42 0.66 -13.44
N THR A 68 -8.14 0.85 -13.79
CA THR A 68 -7.10 -0.18 -13.65
C THR A 68 -6.93 -0.68 -12.21
N PRO A 69 -6.53 0.14 -11.21
CA PRO A 69 -6.34 -0.30 -9.83
C PRO A 69 -7.67 -0.72 -9.21
N THR A 70 -8.78 -0.05 -9.55
CA THR A 70 -10.12 -0.40 -9.07
C THR A 70 -10.49 -1.83 -9.47
N THR A 71 -10.31 -2.16 -10.76
CA THR A 71 -10.61 -3.50 -11.29
C THR A 71 -9.71 -4.55 -10.65
N ILE A 72 -8.41 -4.28 -10.50
CA ILE A 72 -7.49 -5.20 -9.83
C ILE A 72 -7.88 -5.42 -8.36
N MET A 73 -8.22 -4.35 -7.62
CA MET A 73 -8.56 -4.42 -6.20
C MET A 73 -9.88 -5.15 -5.96
N LEU A 74 -10.89 -4.87 -6.79
CA LEU A 74 -12.24 -5.41 -6.65
C LEU A 74 -12.46 -6.72 -7.42
N TRP A 75 -11.47 -7.23 -8.14
CA TRP A 75 -11.64 -8.45 -8.94
C TRP A 75 -12.15 -9.64 -8.10
N PRO A 76 -13.10 -10.45 -8.63
CA PRO A 76 -13.70 -11.54 -7.88
C PRO A 76 -12.80 -12.80 -7.75
N VAL A 77 -11.55 -12.65 -7.29
CA VAL A 77 -10.55 -13.74 -7.21
C VAL A 77 -11.01 -14.90 -6.33
N GLY A 78 -11.66 -14.63 -5.21
CA GLY A 78 -12.03 -15.65 -4.23
C GLY A 78 -13.09 -16.64 -4.73
N ARG A 79 -13.84 -16.32 -5.80
CA ARG A 79 -14.77 -17.27 -6.43
C ARG A 79 -14.06 -18.52 -6.94
N GLY A 80 -12.82 -18.37 -7.43
CA GLY A 80 -12.01 -19.51 -7.86
C GLY A 80 -11.56 -20.42 -6.70
N SER A 81 -11.69 -19.95 -5.46
CA SER A 81 -11.32 -20.64 -4.23
C SER A 81 -12.55 -21.04 -3.38
N GLY A 82 -13.76 -20.95 -3.94
CA GLY A 82 -15.00 -21.30 -3.23
C GLY A 82 -15.48 -20.28 -2.19
N LEU A 83 -14.87 -19.09 -2.09
CA LEU A 83 -15.28 -18.04 -1.15
C LEU A 83 -16.33 -17.12 -1.77
N ARG A 84 -17.34 -16.74 -0.98
CA ARG A 84 -18.27 -15.66 -1.37
C ARG A 84 -17.51 -14.34 -1.43
N TYR A 85 -17.92 -13.44 -2.33
CA TYR A 85 -17.22 -12.17 -2.55
C TYR A 85 -17.03 -11.36 -1.26
N THR A 86 -18.09 -11.24 -0.47
CA THR A 86 -18.12 -10.48 0.78
C THR A 86 -17.26 -11.08 1.90
N GLU A 87 -16.91 -12.36 1.81
CA GLU A 87 -16.08 -13.02 2.83
C GLU A 87 -14.61 -12.60 2.73
N TYR A 88 -14.12 -12.30 1.52
CA TYR A 88 -12.73 -11.87 1.31
C TYR A 88 -12.61 -10.41 0.84
N ARG A 89 -13.72 -9.76 0.50
CA ARG A 89 -13.83 -8.32 0.26
C ARG A 89 -14.90 -7.74 1.17
N SER A 90 -14.46 -7.17 2.28
CA SER A 90 -15.38 -6.50 3.19
C SER A 90 -16.10 -5.32 2.49
N PRO A 91 -17.33 -5.00 2.90
CA PRO A 91 -18.02 -3.80 2.43
C PRO A 91 -17.20 -2.51 2.64
N TRP A 92 -16.43 -2.45 3.74
CA TRP A 92 -15.53 -1.33 4.05
C TRP A 92 -14.40 -1.18 3.02
N PHE A 93 -13.79 -2.30 2.61
CA PHE A 93 -12.77 -2.27 1.56
C PHE A 93 -13.38 -1.87 0.21
N ILE A 94 -14.54 -2.43 -0.14
CA ILE A 94 -15.23 -2.11 -1.40
C ILE A 94 -15.58 -0.62 -1.44
N GLY A 95 -16.24 -0.11 -0.40
CA GLY A 95 -16.64 1.28 -0.28
C GLY A 95 -15.45 2.24 -0.32
N SER A 96 -14.32 1.87 0.29
CA SER A 96 -13.12 2.69 0.22
C SER A 96 -12.43 2.65 -1.15
N VAL A 97 -12.38 1.51 -1.84
CA VAL A 97 -11.89 1.49 -3.23
C VAL A 97 -12.82 2.31 -4.14
N ALA A 98 -14.13 2.18 -3.96
CA ALA A 98 -15.11 2.97 -4.70
C ALA A 98 -14.99 4.47 -4.42
N SER A 99 -14.71 4.87 -3.17
CA SER A 99 -14.57 6.29 -2.80
C SER A 99 -13.41 6.98 -3.52
N MET A 100 -12.43 6.23 -4.00
CA MET A 100 -11.36 6.81 -4.81
C MET A 100 -11.86 7.30 -6.19
N ALA A 101 -13.05 6.88 -6.66
CA ALA A 101 -13.73 7.54 -7.79
C ALA A 101 -14.14 8.98 -7.47
N GLY A 102 -14.26 9.33 -6.18
CA GLY A 102 -14.39 10.71 -5.73
C GLY A 102 -13.19 11.57 -6.13
N VAL A 103 -12.00 11.00 -6.36
CA VAL A 103 -10.82 11.77 -6.77
C VAL A 103 -11.01 12.41 -8.16
N PRO A 104 -11.24 11.64 -9.25
CA PRO A 104 -11.51 12.25 -10.56
C PRO A 104 -12.79 13.11 -10.58
N ILE A 105 -13.82 12.77 -9.79
CA ILE A 105 -15.03 13.61 -9.67
C ILE A 105 -14.68 14.97 -9.07
N THR A 106 -13.97 15.02 -7.94
CA THR A 106 -13.59 16.29 -7.32
C THR A 106 -12.65 17.10 -8.21
N VAL A 107 -11.77 16.45 -8.97
CA VAL A 107 -10.92 17.14 -9.96
C VAL A 107 -11.72 17.69 -11.13
N TYR A 108 -12.73 16.96 -11.61
CA TYR A 108 -13.66 17.46 -12.61
C TYR A 108 -14.37 18.73 -12.11
N LEU A 109 -14.90 18.68 -10.88
CA LEU A 109 -15.54 19.85 -10.26
C LEU A 109 -14.56 21.02 -10.16
N LEU A 110 -13.33 20.76 -9.70
CA LEU A 110 -12.30 21.78 -9.55
C LEU A 110 -11.92 22.46 -10.88
N ILE A 111 -11.80 21.69 -11.96
CA ILE A 111 -11.49 22.21 -13.30
C ILE A 111 -12.69 23.01 -13.84
N SER A 112 -13.91 22.55 -13.54
CA SER A 112 -15.15 23.18 -14.03
C SER A 112 -15.54 24.42 -13.23
N THR A 113 -15.08 24.57 -11.98
CA THR A 113 -15.31 25.77 -11.17
C THR A 113 -14.62 26.98 -11.81
N PRO A 114 -15.32 28.12 -11.98
CA PRO A 114 -14.72 29.35 -12.50
C PRO A 114 -13.53 29.82 -11.67
N MET A 115 -12.52 30.43 -12.31
CA MET A 115 -11.35 30.97 -11.60
C MET A 115 -11.70 32.12 -10.64
N SER A 116 -12.81 32.83 -10.88
CA SER A 116 -13.33 33.87 -10.00
C SER A 116 -13.75 33.34 -8.62
N ASP A 117 -14.06 32.03 -8.51
CA ASP A 117 -14.41 31.38 -7.25
C ASP A 117 -13.22 30.58 -6.70
N ALA A 118 -12.19 31.33 -6.31
CA ALA A 118 -11.00 30.78 -5.67
C ALA A 118 -11.35 29.96 -4.42
N TRP A 119 -12.33 30.41 -3.63
CA TRP A 119 -12.73 29.77 -2.38
C TRP A 119 -13.29 28.36 -2.60
N ALA A 120 -14.20 28.19 -3.57
CA ALA A 120 -14.71 26.86 -3.91
C ALA A 120 -13.58 25.92 -4.35
N LYS A 121 -12.61 26.41 -5.14
CA LYS A 121 -11.45 25.59 -5.57
C LYS A 121 -10.58 25.15 -4.39
N HIS A 122 -10.27 26.03 -3.45
CA HIS A 122 -9.51 25.68 -2.25
C HIS A 122 -10.28 24.68 -1.38
N PHE A 123 -11.59 24.88 -1.21
CA PHE A 123 -12.44 23.93 -0.49
C PHE A 123 -12.47 22.55 -1.15
N LEU A 124 -12.63 22.48 -2.48
CA LEU A 124 -12.62 21.22 -3.23
C LEU A 124 -11.29 20.48 -3.08
N ILE A 125 -10.15 21.18 -3.11
CA ILE A 125 -8.83 20.59 -2.83
C ILE A 125 -8.77 20.06 -1.39
N ALA A 126 -9.16 20.88 -0.42
CA ALA A 126 -9.11 20.48 0.99
C ALA A 126 -10.00 19.26 1.24
N PHE A 127 -11.21 19.23 0.67
CA PHE A 127 -12.14 18.10 0.73
C PHE A 127 -11.57 16.84 0.07
N LEU A 128 -11.00 16.97 -1.14
CA LEU A 128 -10.33 15.87 -1.84
C LEU A 128 -9.26 15.22 -0.96
N ILE A 129 -8.39 16.03 -0.38
CA ILE A 129 -7.25 15.54 0.39
C ILE A 129 -7.68 15.00 1.76
N ALA A 130 -8.47 15.77 2.51
CA ALA A 130 -8.84 15.43 3.87
C ALA A 130 -9.83 14.25 3.92
N VAL A 131 -10.88 14.32 3.10
CA VAL A 131 -11.99 13.37 3.14
C VAL A 131 -11.74 12.22 2.17
N VAL A 132 -11.61 12.51 0.88
CA VAL A 132 -11.57 11.46 -0.16
C VAL A 132 -10.29 10.63 -0.04
N ILE A 133 -9.12 11.25 0.14
CA ILE A 133 -7.86 10.51 0.23
C ILE A 133 -7.54 10.12 1.68
N GLY A 134 -7.66 11.06 2.62
CA GLY A 134 -7.34 10.88 4.04
C GLY A 134 -8.28 9.94 4.77
N LEU A 135 -9.52 10.37 5.03
CA LEU A 135 -10.50 9.64 5.85
C LEU A 135 -10.76 8.22 5.34
N PHE A 136 -11.05 8.06 4.04
CA PHE A 136 -11.24 6.73 3.47
C PHE A 136 -9.96 5.86 3.48
N GLY A 137 -8.78 6.49 3.52
CA GLY A 137 -7.51 5.81 3.79
C GLY A 137 -7.49 5.16 5.17
N VAL A 138 -7.97 5.87 6.19
CA VAL A 138 -8.11 5.37 7.57
C VAL A 138 -9.09 4.20 7.62
N GLU A 139 -10.25 4.33 6.97
CA GLU A 139 -11.26 3.26 6.89
C GLU A 139 -10.68 1.97 6.29
N THR A 140 -9.91 2.07 5.20
CA THR A 140 -9.23 0.87 4.62
C THR A 140 -8.15 0.25 5.50
N ALA A 141 -7.62 0.99 6.46
CA ALA A 141 -6.62 0.47 7.38
C ALA A 141 -7.25 -0.18 8.62
N HIS A 142 -8.55 0.01 8.83
CA HIS A 142 -9.27 -0.59 9.94
C HIS A 142 -9.37 -2.11 9.76
N THR A 143 -9.40 -2.86 10.87
CA THR A 143 -9.45 -4.34 10.85
C THR A 143 -10.63 -4.90 10.07
N ARG A 144 -11.77 -4.20 10.14
CA ARG A 144 -13.01 -4.51 9.42
C ARG A 144 -12.86 -4.45 7.90
N ALA A 145 -11.83 -3.78 7.38
CA ALA A 145 -11.56 -3.72 5.95
C ALA A 145 -10.93 -5.01 5.41
N PHE A 146 -10.28 -5.81 6.25
CA PHE A 146 -9.61 -7.03 5.79
C PHE A 146 -10.58 -8.21 5.71
N GLY A 147 -10.57 -8.90 4.57
CA GLY A 147 -11.33 -10.12 4.38
C GLY A 147 -10.57 -11.38 4.76
N LYS A 148 -11.24 -12.53 4.66
CA LYS A 148 -10.64 -13.87 4.83
C LYS A 148 -9.44 -14.08 3.89
N PRO A 149 -8.47 -14.91 4.27
CA PRO A 149 -7.36 -15.31 3.41
C PRO A 149 -7.80 -15.90 2.06
N VAL A 150 -7.08 -15.55 1.00
CA VAL A 150 -7.31 -16.04 -0.37
C VAL A 150 -6.01 -16.61 -0.90
N LYS A 151 -6.08 -17.71 -1.65
CA LYS A 151 -4.95 -18.40 -2.32
C LYS A 151 -4.27 -17.54 -3.41
N MET A 152 -3.65 -16.44 -3.00
CA MET A 152 -2.90 -15.51 -3.84
C MET A 152 -1.81 -14.83 -3.02
N PHE A 153 -0.70 -14.48 -3.68
CA PHE A 153 0.38 -13.74 -3.02
C PHE A 153 0.04 -12.25 -2.85
N PHE A 154 -0.59 -11.64 -3.86
CA PHE A 154 -1.01 -10.23 -3.79
C PHE A 154 -2.36 -10.09 -3.09
N ARG A 155 -2.37 -9.54 -1.88
CA ARG A 155 -3.58 -9.13 -1.15
C ARG A 155 -3.76 -7.60 -1.28
N PRO A 156 -4.64 -7.11 -2.16
CA PRO A 156 -4.81 -5.67 -2.38
C PRO A 156 -5.22 -4.91 -1.10
N ASP A 157 -6.03 -5.55 -0.26
CA ASP A 157 -6.49 -5.02 1.02
C ASP A 157 -5.35 -4.85 2.04
N LEU A 158 -4.36 -5.75 2.05
CA LEU A 158 -3.16 -5.61 2.90
C LEU A 158 -2.22 -4.48 2.44
N ILE A 159 -2.31 -4.07 1.17
CA ILE A 159 -1.45 -3.04 0.59
C ILE A 159 -2.12 -1.66 0.69
N LEU A 160 -3.40 -1.58 0.36
CA LEU A 160 -4.09 -0.33 0.10
C LEU A 160 -4.12 0.58 1.33
N GLY A 161 -4.61 0.12 2.48
CA GLY A 161 -4.86 0.99 3.64
C GLY A 161 -3.64 1.80 4.09
N ASN A 162 -2.55 1.12 4.46
CA ASN A 162 -1.34 1.80 4.94
C ASN A 162 -0.64 2.65 3.84
N ASN A 163 -0.75 2.28 2.56
CA ASN A 163 -0.14 3.07 1.49
C ASN A 163 -1.01 4.24 1.04
N ARG A 164 -2.34 4.14 1.18
CA ARG A 164 -3.27 5.26 0.96
C ARG A 164 -3.12 6.32 2.05
N ILE A 165 -3.01 5.91 3.32
CA ILE A 165 -2.68 6.83 4.43
C ILE A 165 -1.35 7.56 4.16
N LEU A 166 -0.34 6.83 3.64
CA LEU A 166 0.92 7.44 3.26
C LEU A 166 0.76 8.49 2.14
N ALA A 167 0.11 8.11 1.04
CA ALA A 167 -0.06 9.00 -0.10
C ALA A 167 -0.89 10.23 0.29
N GLY A 168 -1.98 10.03 1.04
CA GLY A 168 -2.84 11.09 1.56
C GLY A 168 -2.11 12.02 2.52
N GLY A 169 -1.36 11.47 3.47
CA GLY A 169 -0.59 12.28 4.42
C GLY A 169 0.50 13.11 3.75
N LEU A 170 1.20 12.55 2.75
CA LEU A 170 2.20 13.29 1.97
C LEU A 170 1.57 14.37 1.09
N ALA A 171 0.47 14.06 0.41
CA ALA A 171 -0.27 15.04 -0.39
C ALA A 171 -0.81 16.19 0.49
N ALA A 172 -1.36 15.86 1.67
CA ALA A 172 -1.84 16.86 2.63
C ALA A 172 -0.73 17.76 3.15
N MET A 173 0.44 17.21 3.49
CA MET A 173 1.60 18.00 3.88
C MET A 173 2.10 18.90 2.74
N ALA A 174 2.24 18.36 1.52
CA ALA A 174 2.76 19.11 0.38
C ALA A 174 1.84 20.27 -0.02
N ILE A 175 0.54 20.01 -0.14
CA ILE A 175 -0.45 21.03 -0.49
C ILE A 175 -0.67 22.00 0.67
N GLY A 176 -0.68 21.50 1.91
CA GLY A 176 -0.74 22.34 3.10
C GLY A 176 0.43 23.33 3.15
N MET A 177 1.64 22.85 2.88
CA MET A 177 2.83 23.70 2.82
C MET A 177 2.77 24.73 1.69
N LYS A 178 2.27 24.34 0.51
CA LYS A 178 2.06 25.28 -0.60
C LYS A 178 1.14 26.44 -0.18
N PHE A 179 0.00 26.15 0.43
CA PHE A 179 -0.98 27.17 0.85
C PHE A 179 -0.50 28.05 2.01
N MET A 180 0.57 27.68 2.71
CA MET A 180 1.13 28.53 3.76
C MET A 180 2.04 29.64 3.21
N PHE A 181 2.50 29.60 1.96
CA PHE A 181 3.50 30.55 1.41
C PHE A 181 2.98 31.27 0.15
N THR A 182 3.07 32.61 0.13
CA THR A 182 2.36 33.48 -0.83
C THR A 182 2.92 33.38 -2.23
N ASP A 183 4.20 33.03 -2.30
CA ASP A 183 4.95 33.06 -3.55
C ASP A 183 5.05 31.65 -4.15
N ALA A 184 4.36 30.65 -3.57
CA ALA A 184 4.47 29.26 -3.97
C ALA A 184 3.90 29.01 -5.38
N ALA A 185 4.73 29.18 -6.40
CA ALA A 185 4.41 28.95 -7.81
C ALA A 185 3.96 27.49 -8.10
N PRO A 186 3.05 27.29 -9.08
CA PRO A 186 2.23 28.29 -9.75
C PRO A 186 1.15 28.78 -8.78
N GLY A 187 0.54 29.95 -8.98
CA GLY A 187 -0.32 30.64 -7.99
C GLY A 187 -1.33 29.79 -7.21
N ASP A 188 -1.88 30.36 -6.15
CA ASP A 188 -2.64 29.64 -5.11
C ASP A 188 -3.85 28.86 -5.63
N VAL A 189 -4.46 29.34 -6.72
CA VAL A 189 -5.65 28.74 -7.32
C VAL A 189 -5.28 27.69 -8.38
N PRO A 190 -5.79 26.46 -8.28
CA PRO A 190 -5.52 25.42 -9.27
C PRO A 190 -6.26 25.70 -10.59
N HIS A 191 -5.52 25.84 -11.68
CA HIS A 191 -6.10 25.97 -13.03
C HIS A 191 -6.62 24.62 -13.54
N GLY A 192 -5.87 23.55 -13.24
CA GLY A 192 -6.21 22.18 -13.56
C GLY A 192 -5.91 21.81 -15.01
N ASN A 193 -5.28 20.65 -15.20
CA ASN A 193 -5.00 20.07 -16.51
C ASN A 193 -5.09 18.54 -16.42
N TRP A 194 -5.90 17.93 -17.28
CA TRP A 194 -6.16 16.50 -17.20
C TRP A 194 -4.92 15.63 -17.46
N TYR A 195 -3.99 16.05 -18.34
CA TYR A 195 -2.74 15.33 -18.58
C TYR A 195 -1.80 15.42 -17.38
N ALA A 196 -1.73 16.57 -16.73
CA ALA A 196 -0.98 16.72 -15.48
C ALA A 196 -1.59 15.84 -14.38
N PHE A 197 -2.91 15.85 -14.24
CA PHE A 197 -3.58 15.00 -13.26
C PHE A 197 -3.40 13.50 -13.55
N PHE A 198 -3.42 13.10 -14.82
CA PHE A 198 -3.07 11.74 -15.23
C PHE A 198 -1.65 11.35 -14.79
N GLY A 199 -0.66 12.24 -14.98
CA GLY A 199 0.71 12.03 -14.51
C GLY A 199 0.80 11.84 -12.99
N ILE A 200 0.04 12.61 -12.20
CA ILE A 200 -0.06 12.43 -10.74
C ILE A 200 -0.50 11.00 -10.40
N ILE A 201 -1.52 10.47 -11.09
CA ILE A 201 -2.04 9.12 -10.84
C ILE A 201 -1.05 8.05 -11.32
N ALA A 202 -0.71 8.06 -12.61
CA ALA A 202 -0.02 6.97 -13.28
C ALA A 202 1.45 6.88 -12.88
N LEU A 203 2.10 8.01 -12.60
CA LEU A 203 3.53 8.07 -12.29
C LEU A 203 3.79 8.36 -10.82
N GLY A 204 2.94 9.14 -10.14
CA GLY A 204 3.05 9.38 -8.70
C GLY A 204 2.42 8.27 -7.86
N LEU A 205 1.08 8.21 -7.86
CA LEU A 205 0.32 7.35 -6.94
C LEU A 205 0.56 5.84 -7.16
N TYR A 206 0.72 5.40 -8.41
CA TYR A 206 1.03 4.01 -8.73
C TYR A 206 2.39 3.56 -8.17
N GLN A 207 3.39 4.45 -8.17
CA GLN A 207 4.67 4.14 -7.56
C GLN A 207 4.54 4.01 -6.04
N LEU A 208 3.82 4.94 -5.41
CA LEU A 208 3.67 5.01 -3.95
C LEU A 208 2.81 3.90 -3.36
N ILE A 209 1.75 3.49 -4.07
CA ILE A 209 0.75 2.55 -3.55
C ILE A 209 1.04 1.10 -4.01
N PRO A 210 0.75 0.69 -5.27
CA PRO A 210 0.91 -0.70 -5.67
C PRO A 210 2.37 -1.13 -5.82
N LEU A 211 3.23 -0.40 -6.54
CA LEU A 211 4.60 -0.86 -6.83
C LEU A 211 5.46 -0.98 -5.55
N ARG A 212 5.42 0.06 -4.73
CA ARG A 212 6.09 0.05 -3.42
C ARG A 212 5.48 -0.96 -2.45
N GLY A 213 4.16 -1.16 -2.47
CA GLY A 213 3.45 -2.18 -1.69
C GLY A 213 3.89 -3.60 -2.04
N LEU A 214 3.91 -3.93 -3.34
CA LEU A 214 4.40 -5.19 -3.88
C LEU A 214 5.85 -5.46 -3.48
N THR A 215 6.71 -4.46 -3.65
CA THR A 215 8.13 -4.55 -3.29
C THR A 215 8.29 -4.83 -1.80
N LYS A 216 7.51 -4.14 -0.94
CA LYS A 216 7.51 -4.36 0.51
C LYS A 216 7.07 -5.78 0.86
N MET A 217 6.00 -6.31 0.24
CA MET A 217 5.53 -7.66 0.50
C MET A 217 6.54 -8.72 0.08
N ARG A 218 7.10 -8.62 -1.14
CA ARG A 218 8.15 -9.52 -1.62
C ARG A 218 9.37 -9.52 -0.71
N MET A 219 9.81 -8.35 -0.26
CA MET A 219 10.93 -8.22 0.67
C MET A 219 10.62 -8.81 2.05
N SER A 220 9.38 -8.65 2.55
CA SER A 220 8.98 -9.24 3.82
C SER A 220 9.00 -10.76 3.73
N LEU A 221 8.45 -11.32 2.65
CA LEU A 221 8.44 -12.76 2.44
C LEU A 221 9.86 -13.32 2.25
N GLY A 222 10.67 -12.67 1.40
CA GLY A 222 12.06 -13.07 1.18
C GLY A 222 12.89 -13.07 2.47
N ARG A 223 12.62 -12.14 3.40
CA ARG A 223 13.27 -12.14 4.72
C ARG A 223 12.81 -13.28 5.61
N ILE A 224 11.51 -13.58 5.63
CA ILE A 224 10.97 -14.69 6.40
C ILE A 224 11.53 -16.02 5.90
N ILE A 225 11.55 -16.24 4.58
CA ILE A 225 12.03 -17.50 3.97
C ILE A 225 13.55 -17.61 4.05
N ASN A 226 14.30 -16.59 3.61
CA ASN A 226 15.75 -16.69 3.42
C ASN A 226 16.58 -16.13 4.59
N GLY A 227 15.95 -15.57 5.63
CA GLY A 227 16.62 -15.00 6.80
C GLY A 227 17.48 -13.76 6.54
N ARG A 228 17.59 -13.27 5.30
CA ARG A 228 18.47 -12.15 4.91
C ARG A 228 17.68 -10.96 4.38
N SER A 229 18.02 -9.76 4.86
CA SER A 229 17.56 -8.50 4.26
C SER A 229 18.61 -7.97 3.28
N SER A 230 18.28 -7.84 1.99
CA SER A 230 19.16 -7.15 1.05
C SER A 230 19.10 -5.63 1.29
N THR A 231 20.25 -5.01 1.52
CA THR A 231 20.40 -3.56 1.63
C THR A 231 19.89 -2.86 0.37
N GLY A 232 20.22 -3.39 -0.81
CA GLY A 232 19.80 -2.84 -2.11
C GLY A 232 18.29 -2.78 -2.26
N VAL A 233 17.56 -3.80 -1.81
CA VAL A 233 16.08 -3.81 -1.86
C VAL A 233 15.47 -2.79 -0.90
N THR A 234 16.10 -2.55 0.25
CA THR A 234 15.66 -1.50 1.19
C THR A 234 15.81 -0.11 0.58
N ILE A 235 16.96 0.15 -0.05
CA ILE A 235 17.24 1.39 -0.77
C ILE A 235 16.23 1.57 -1.92
N LEU A 236 16.03 0.54 -2.74
CA LEU A 236 15.05 0.58 -3.85
C LEU A 236 13.65 0.98 -3.37
N LYS A 237 13.20 0.50 -2.21
CA LYS A 237 11.91 0.88 -1.63
C LYS A 237 11.82 2.35 -1.23
N GLU A 238 12.92 2.93 -0.76
CA GLU A 238 12.98 4.36 -0.46
C GLU A 238 13.15 5.18 -1.74
N LEU A 239 13.83 4.67 -2.77
CA LEU A 239 13.85 5.29 -4.09
C LEU A 239 12.45 5.36 -4.72
N TRP A 240 11.64 4.31 -4.62
CA TRP A 240 10.22 4.36 -5.01
C TRP A 240 9.42 5.41 -4.23
N LEU A 241 9.78 5.65 -2.96
CA LEU A 241 9.14 6.67 -2.15
C LEU A 241 9.52 8.08 -2.62
N ILE A 242 10.82 8.36 -2.76
CA ILE A 242 11.31 9.66 -3.19
C ILE A 242 10.84 9.92 -4.62
N GLY A 243 11.13 9.02 -5.57
CA GLY A 243 10.78 9.16 -6.98
C GLY A 243 9.27 9.33 -7.21
N GLY A 244 8.44 8.54 -6.53
CA GLY A 244 6.99 8.68 -6.61
C GLY A 244 6.49 10.02 -6.09
N ILE A 245 7.10 10.56 -5.01
CA ILE A 245 6.78 11.90 -4.50
C ILE A 245 7.28 12.98 -5.45
N SER A 246 8.51 12.89 -5.95
CA SER A 246 9.08 13.87 -6.89
C SER A 246 8.21 14.01 -8.13
N LEU A 247 7.78 12.88 -8.71
CA LEU A 247 6.88 12.86 -9.86
C LEU A 247 5.52 13.44 -9.48
N MET A 248 4.95 13.03 -8.34
CA MET A 248 3.68 13.58 -7.85
C MET A 248 3.73 15.11 -7.71
N LEU A 249 4.80 15.66 -7.12
CA LEU A 249 5.00 17.10 -6.97
C LEU A 249 5.16 17.79 -8.32
N PHE A 250 6.00 17.23 -9.20
CA PHE A 250 6.21 17.76 -10.55
C PHE A 250 4.89 17.88 -11.33
N PHE A 251 4.09 16.81 -11.37
CA PHE A 251 2.81 16.85 -12.06
C PHE A 251 1.77 17.70 -11.32
N ALA A 252 1.82 17.78 -9.99
CA ALA A 252 0.98 18.70 -9.21
C ALA A 252 1.30 20.16 -9.56
N HIS A 253 2.57 20.55 -9.67
CA HIS A 253 2.96 21.88 -10.12
C HIS A 253 2.37 22.20 -11.51
N ASN A 254 2.50 21.29 -12.47
CA ASN A 254 1.90 21.47 -13.80
C ASN A 254 0.37 21.55 -13.74
N PHE A 255 -0.27 20.75 -12.89
CA PHE A 255 -1.72 20.77 -12.68
C PHE A 255 -2.20 22.11 -12.14
N PHE A 256 -1.53 22.65 -11.11
CA PHE A 256 -1.85 23.97 -10.57
C PHE A 256 -1.67 25.07 -11.63
N GLY A 257 -0.65 24.95 -12.48
CA GLY A 257 -0.37 25.91 -13.54
C GLY A 257 -1.28 25.77 -14.76
N GLY A 258 -2.11 24.73 -14.82
CA GLY A 258 -2.96 24.44 -15.98
C GLY A 258 -2.16 24.00 -17.22
N VAL A 259 -0.89 23.64 -17.05
CA VAL A 259 0.03 23.39 -18.15
C VAL A 259 0.14 21.89 -18.42
N THR A 260 0.23 21.53 -19.71
CA THR A 260 0.58 20.17 -20.13
C THR A 260 1.95 19.79 -19.56
N PRO A 261 2.14 18.57 -19.04
CA PRO A 261 3.42 18.17 -18.46
C PRO A 261 4.59 18.27 -19.44
N PHE A 262 5.80 18.44 -18.87
CA PHE A 262 7.08 18.51 -19.58
C PHE A 262 7.30 19.71 -20.50
N THR A 263 6.37 20.65 -20.56
CA THR A 263 6.55 21.91 -21.30
C THR A 263 7.28 22.98 -20.47
N ARG A 264 7.26 22.87 -19.13
CA ARG A 264 8.02 23.74 -18.23
C ARG A 264 9.37 23.13 -17.87
N ASN A 265 10.42 23.93 -18.02
CA ASN A 265 11.76 23.56 -17.58
C ASN A 265 11.90 23.81 -16.07
N VAL A 266 11.61 22.78 -15.27
CA VAL A 266 11.63 22.85 -13.80
C VAL A 266 13.06 22.78 -13.23
N LEU A 267 14.05 22.44 -14.06
CA LEU A 267 15.45 22.25 -13.66
C LEU A 267 16.27 23.56 -13.61
N ALA A 268 15.67 24.70 -13.98
CA ALA A 268 16.36 26.00 -13.98
C ALA A 268 16.25 26.77 -12.66
N GLY A 269 15.63 26.19 -11.62
CA GLY A 269 15.36 26.88 -10.35
C GLY A 269 16.53 26.87 -9.35
N SER A 270 16.30 27.48 -8.19
CA SER A 270 17.33 27.78 -7.19
C SER A 270 18.21 26.57 -6.79
N THR A 271 19.52 26.71 -7.01
CA THR A 271 20.53 25.72 -6.58
C THR A 271 20.42 25.37 -5.09
N PRO A 272 20.21 26.33 -4.16
CA PRO A 272 20.02 26.02 -2.75
C PRO A 272 18.78 25.14 -2.46
N GLY A 273 17.65 25.38 -3.14
CA GLY A 273 16.45 24.55 -2.98
C GLY A 273 16.69 23.10 -3.41
N SER A 274 17.39 22.92 -4.53
CA SER A 274 17.77 21.61 -5.05
C SER A 274 18.68 20.85 -4.09
N LEU A 275 19.65 21.53 -3.47
CA LEU A 275 20.52 20.95 -2.44
C LEU A 275 19.73 20.49 -1.22
N ILE A 276 18.74 21.27 -0.74
CA ILE A 276 17.86 20.85 0.35
C ILE A 276 17.07 19.60 -0.03
N MET A 277 16.52 19.54 -1.24
CA MET A 277 15.79 18.36 -1.71
C MET A 277 16.69 17.12 -1.74
N VAL A 278 17.90 17.23 -2.30
CA VAL A 278 18.85 16.12 -2.39
C VAL A 278 19.31 15.68 -1.00
N ALA A 279 19.68 16.61 -0.13
CA ALA A 279 20.08 16.32 1.25
C ALA A 279 18.94 15.67 2.04
N SER A 280 17.70 16.15 1.89
CA SER A 280 16.52 15.57 2.53
C SER A 280 16.21 14.17 2.01
N ALA A 281 16.31 13.95 0.70
CA ALA A 281 16.16 12.62 0.10
C ALA A 281 17.25 11.66 0.59
N ALA A 282 18.51 12.10 0.64
CA ALA A 282 19.62 11.32 1.17
C ALA A 282 19.42 11.00 2.65
N LEU A 283 18.99 11.96 3.48
CA LEU A 283 18.63 11.74 4.87
C LEU A 283 17.55 10.66 5.00
N ILE A 284 16.47 10.76 4.24
CA ILE A 284 15.38 9.77 4.25
C ILE A 284 15.88 8.40 3.80
N ILE A 285 16.66 8.32 2.72
CA ILE A 285 17.16 7.05 2.21
C ILE A 285 18.15 6.43 3.20
N LEU A 286 19.11 7.18 3.72
CA LEU A 286 20.20 6.67 4.56
C LEU A 286 19.72 6.45 6.01
N LEU A 287 19.26 7.50 6.69
CA LEU A 287 18.90 7.44 8.11
C LEU A 287 17.72 6.50 8.34
N ARG A 288 16.68 6.60 7.51
CA ARG A 288 15.49 5.74 7.66
C ARG A 288 15.77 4.30 7.27
N SER A 289 16.66 4.02 6.31
CA SER A 289 17.05 2.65 5.97
C SER A 289 17.94 2.04 7.05
N ALA A 290 18.90 2.81 7.58
CA ALA A 290 19.74 2.40 8.71
C ALA A 290 18.88 2.07 9.94
N TYR A 291 17.91 2.94 10.27
CA TYR A 291 16.98 2.70 11.38
C TYR A 291 16.15 1.42 11.18
N LYS A 292 15.62 1.18 9.97
CA LYS A 292 14.90 -0.06 9.64
C LYS A 292 15.78 -1.30 9.75
N LYS A 293 17.05 -1.21 9.36
CA LYS A 293 18.02 -2.31 9.48
C LYS A 293 18.22 -2.70 10.95
N ARG A 294 18.29 -1.70 11.85
CA ARG A 294 18.44 -1.94 13.30
C ARG A 294 17.23 -2.62 13.94
N ILE A 295 16.01 -2.35 13.47
CA ILE A 295 14.79 -2.98 14.00
C ILE A 295 14.69 -4.47 13.62
N GLY A 296 15.27 -4.87 12.49
CA GLY A 296 15.17 -6.24 11.97
C GLY A 296 13.90 -6.46 11.15
N ASP A 297 13.18 -7.57 11.38
CA ASP A 297 11.92 -7.83 10.68
C ASP A 297 10.79 -6.95 11.24
N PRO A 298 10.33 -5.92 10.51
CA PRO A 298 9.30 -5.01 10.98
C PRO A 298 7.94 -5.69 11.10
N PHE A 299 7.75 -6.87 10.49
CA PHE A 299 6.50 -7.61 10.63
C PHE A 299 6.32 -8.14 12.05
N ILE A 300 7.41 -8.62 12.64
CA ILE A 300 7.40 -9.32 13.93
C ILE A 300 7.86 -8.37 15.05
N LYS A 301 8.96 -7.64 14.83
CA LYS A 301 9.68 -6.92 15.89
C LYS A 301 9.25 -5.47 16.11
N GLU A 302 8.51 -4.89 15.16
CA GLU A 302 8.23 -3.45 15.19
C GLU A 302 7.18 -3.09 16.26
N THR A 303 7.62 -2.30 17.23
CA THR A 303 6.76 -1.68 18.25
C THR A 303 6.08 -0.41 17.71
N VAL A 304 5.07 0.07 18.44
CA VAL A 304 4.40 1.34 18.11
C VAL A 304 5.38 2.51 18.20
N ALA A 305 6.19 2.57 19.26
CA ALA A 305 7.20 3.62 19.42
C ALA A 305 8.22 3.63 18.28
N GLN A 306 8.72 2.45 17.86
CA GLN A 306 9.62 2.33 16.71
C GLN A 306 8.96 2.77 15.40
N SER A 307 7.67 2.45 15.22
CA SER A 307 6.89 2.94 14.07
C SER A 307 6.78 4.46 14.07
N LEU A 308 6.52 5.08 15.23
CA LEU A 308 6.42 6.52 15.38
C LEU A 308 7.74 7.22 15.06
N VAL A 309 8.87 6.75 15.61
CA VAL A 309 10.20 7.30 15.31
C VAL A 309 10.51 7.22 13.81
N LYS A 310 10.24 6.06 13.18
CA LYS A 310 10.44 5.86 11.74
C LYS A 310 9.58 6.78 10.88
N ASP A 311 8.38 7.11 11.33
CA ASP A 311 7.50 8.05 10.63
C ASP A 311 7.82 9.51 10.97
N ALA A 312 8.38 9.81 12.15
CA ALA A 312 8.90 11.14 12.48
C ALA A 312 10.09 11.50 11.60
N ILE A 313 11.02 10.57 11.39
CA ILE A 313 12.12 10.73 10.42
C ILE A 313 11.57 11.01 9.01
N LEU A 314 10.49 10.31 8.62
CA LEU A 314 9.84 10.56 7.34
C LEU A 314 9.22 11.95 7.28
N VAL A 315 8.46 12.37 8.28
CA VAL A 315 7.80 13.68 8.32
C VAL A 315 8.83 14.79 8.26
N VAL A 316 9.84 14.77 9.14
CA VAL A 316 10.91 15.78 9.16
C VAL A 316 11.63 15.87 7.82
N GLY A 317 12.05 14.72 7.27
CA GLY A 317 12.71 14.69 5.97
C GLY A 317 11.81 15.18 4.82
N MET A 318 10.52 14.83 4.83
CA MET A 318 9.58 15.27 3.79
C MET A 318 9.21 16.75 3.91
N THR A 319 9.11 17.28 5.12
CA THR A 319 8.92 18.72 5.35
C THR A 319 10.05 19.53 4.72
N ALA A 320 11.31 19.15 5.00
CA ALA A 320 12.47 19.78 4.38
C ALA A 320 12.49 19.58 2.85
N TYR A 321 12.13 18.38 2.38
CA TYR A 321 12.03 18.09 0.95
C TYR A 321 10.99 18.97 0.23
N PHE A 322 9.80 19.13 0.80
CA PHE A 322 8.74 19.97 0.23
C PHE A 322 9.12 21.45 0.28
N TYR A 323 9.76 21.90 1.36
CA TYR A 323 10.27 23.27 1.46
C TYR A 323 11.32 23.57 0.37
N GLY A 324 12.28 22.65 0.19
CA GLY A 324 13.26 22.72 -0.90
C GLY A 324 12.61 22.71 -2.27
N TYR A 325 11.59 21.87 -2.48
CA TYR A 325 10.84 21.81 -3.74
C TYR A 325 10.16 23.14 -4.05
N ILE A 326 9.46 23.74 -3.09
CA ILE A 326 8.85 25.07 -3.27
C ILE A 326 9.95 26.10 -3.59
N ALA A 327 11.08 26.09 -2.89
CA ALA A 327 12.17 27.02 -3.17
C ALA A 327 12.77 26.86 -4.58
N VAL A 328 12.80 25.65 -5.14
CA VAL A 328 13.17 25.45 -6.55
C VAL A 328 12.12 26.03 -7.49
N MET A 329 10.83 25.78 -7.22
CA MET A 329 9.74 26.26 -8.09
C MET A 329 9.62 27.79 -8.15
N VAL A 330 9.97 28.47 -7.06
CA VAL A 330 9.83 29.93 -6.90
C VAL A 330 11.16 30.66 -7.15
N ASP A 331 12.26 29.92 -7.29
CA ASP A 331 13.62 30.44 -7.46
C ASP A 331 14.15 31.28 -6.27
N HIS A 332 13.47 31.23 -5.13
CA HIS A 332 13.95 31.77 -3.87
C HIS A 332 13.36 31.01 -2.69
N PHE A 333 13.96 31.18 -1.50
CA PHE A 333 13.35 30.63 -0.28
C PHE A 333 12.05 31.38 0.04
N PRO A 334 10.94 30.68 0.31
CA PRO A 334 9.73 31.33 0.80
C PRO A 334 9.99 31.84 2.22
N ARG A 335 9.93 33.16 2.42
CA ARG A 335 10.33 33.85 3.66
C ARG A 335 9.17 34.24 4.56
N THR A 336 7.99 34.49 3.98
CA THR A 336 6.82 34.99 4.71
C THR A 336 5.59 34.10 4.52
N PRO A 337 4.93 33.67 5.61
CA PRO A 337 3.64 33.01 5.50
C PRO A 337 2.57 33.99 4.96
N ASN A 338 1.44 33.48 4.42
CA ASN A 338 0.37 34.36 3.96
C ASN A 338 -0.27 35.05 5.16
N LEU A 339 -0.02 36.35 5.30
CA LEU A 339 -0.61 37.22 6.32
C LEU A 339 -1.58 38.21 5.65
N GLY A 340 -2.44 38.86 6.45
CA GLY A 340 -3.43 39.82 5.94
C GLY A 340 -4.61 39.14 5.22
N PRO A 341 -5.03 39.61 4.03
CA PRO A 341 -6.21 39.07 3.31
C PRO A 341 -6.14 37.57 2.99
N ASN A 342 -4.93 37.03 2.88
CA ASN A 342 -4.67 35.62 2.55
C ASN A 342 -4.49 34.73 3.80
N LEU A 343 -4.66 35.27 5.02
CA LEU A 343 -4.62 34.51 6.28
C LEU A 343 -5.49 33.24 6.24
N PRO A 344 -6.72 33.26 5.69
CA PRO A 344 -7.53 32.06 5.66
C PRO A 344 -6.92 30.91 4.84
N LEU A 345 -6.15 31.23 3.78
CA LEU A 345 -5.43 30.23 3.00
C LEU A 345 -4.28 29.61 3.81
N THR A 346 -3.55 30.42 4.58
CA THR A 346 -2.56 29.90 5.55
C THR A 346 -3.20 28.98 6.58
N LEU A 347 -4.38 29.32 7.08
CA LEU A 347 -5.10 28.47 8.04
C LEU A 347 -5.52 27.13 7.42
N ILE A 348 -6.02 27.15 6.18
CA ILE A 348 -6.29 25.91 5.42
C ILE A 348 -4.99 25.11 5.23
N GLY A 349 -3.91 25.79 4.83
CA GLY A 349 -2.61 25.17 4.63
C GLY A 349 -2.06 24.50 5.88
N LEU A 350 -2.08 25.21 7.00
CA LEU A 350 -1.68 24.70 8.30
C LEU A 350 -2.55 23.51 8.74
N THR A 351 -3.87 23.61 8.55
CA THR A 351 -4.82 22.54 8.88
C THR A 351 -4.53 21.27 8.07
N LEU A 352 -4.31 21.41 6.76
CA LEU A 352 -3.94 20.29 5.89
C LEU A 352 -2.57 19.71 6.24
N TYR A 353 -1.60 20.56 6.58
CA TYR A 353 -0.28 20.12 7.00
C TYR A 353 -0.36 19.30 8.30
N VAL A 354 -1.05 19.81 9.32
CA VAL A 354 -1.28 19.10 10.59
C VAL A 354 -2.04 17.80 10.36
N TRP A 355 -3.07 17.81 9.51
CA TRP A 355 -3.79 16.59 9.11
C TRP A 355 -2.86 15.57 8.47
N GLY A 356 -1.97 16.00 7.57
CA GLY A 356 -0.96 15.14 6.97
C GLY A 356 0.00 14.53 8.00
N VAL A 357 0.45 15.31 8.97
CA VAL A 357 1.29 14.82 10.09
C VAL A 357 0.52 13.80 10.94
N LEU A 358 -0.75 14.04 11.27
CA LEU A 358 -1.60 13.10 12.01
C LEU A 358 -1.82 11.79 11.24
N LEU A 359 -2.03 11.86 9.93
CA LEU A 359 -2.12 10.68 9.08
C LEU A 359 -0.82 9.87 9.09
N LEU A 360 0.34 10.54 8.94
CA LEU A 360 1.63 9.86 8.81
C LEU A 360 2.21 9.33 10.13
N LEU A 361 1.95 9.98 11.26
CA LEU A 361 2.48 9.61 12.56
C LEU A 361 1.55 8.64 13.31
N PRO A 362 0.54 9.08 14.09
CA PRO A 362 -0.24 8.18 14.92
C PRO A 362 -1.12 7.23 14.11
N VAL A 363 -1.82 7.73 13.08
CA VAL A 363 -2.79 6.93 12.32
C VAL A 363 -2.09 5.82 11.54
N ARG A 364 -0.95 6.13 10.92
CA ARG A 364 -0.17 5.11 10.20
C ARG A 364 0.47 4.09 11.13
N ALA A 365 0.94 4.50 12.31
CA ALA A 365 1.45 3.56 13.30
C ALA A 365 0.35 2.59 13.76
N TRP A 366 -0.85 3.11 14.02
CA TRP A 366 -2.05 2.31 14.30
C TRP A 366 -2.41 1.35 13.16
N ALA A 367 -2.49 1.86 11.92
CA ALA A 367 -2.80 1.07 10.73
C ALA A 367 -1.89 -0.15 10.56
N ARG A 368 -0.59 0.00 10.86
CA ARG A 368 0.37 -1.12 10.81
C ARG A 368 0.09 -2.18 11.87
N GLN A 369 -0.36 -1.80 13.07
CA GLN A 369 -0.73 -2.76 14.10
C GLN A 369 -1.98 -3.53 13.70
N GLN A 370 -2.97 -2.86 13.09
CA GLN A 370 -4.18 -3.52 12.61
C GLN A 370 -3.90 -4.51 11.46
N ALA A 371 -2.94 -4.19 10.60
CA ALA A 371 -2.52 -5.08 9.52
C ALA A 371 -1.78 -6.34 9.99
N LYS A 372 -1.31 -6.44 11.25
CA LYS A 372 -0.56 -7.62 11.73
C LYS A 372 -1.40 -8.89 11.68
N LYS A 373 -2.61 -8.87 12.25
CA LYS A 373 -3.52 -10.03 12.28
C LYS A 373 -3.79 -10.63 10.89
N PRO A 374 -4.32 -9.88 9.90
CA PRO A 374 -4.66 -10.46 8.60
C PRO A 374 -3.43 -10.88 7.79
N VAL A 375 -2.26 -10.27 8.02
CA VAL A 375 -1.01 -10.76 7.44
C VAL A 375 -0.59 -12.08 8.07
N ILE A 376 -0.68 -12.25 9.40
CA ILE A 376 -0.42 -13.53 10.08
C ILE A 376 -1.36 -14.61 9.54
N GLU A 377 -2.65 -14.31 9.44
CA GLU A 377 -3.66 -15.22 8.89
C GLU A 377 -3.30 -15.63 7.45
N GLN A 378 -2.97 -14.67 6.59
CA GLN A 378 -2.53 -14.95 5.21
C GLN A 378 -1.25 -15.80 5.17
N MET A 379 -0.28 -15.52 6.05
CA MET A 379 0.97 -16.26 6.11
C MET A 379 0.74 -17.71 6.50
N LEU A 380 -0.06 -17.96 7.54
CA LEU A 380 -0.32 -19.32 8.05
C LEU A 380 -1.26 -20.12 7.15
N SER A 381 -2.29 -19.50 6.58
CA SER A 381 -3.31 -20.22 5.80
C SER A 381 -2.95 -20.45 4.33
N VAL A 382 -2.08 -19.61 3.76
CA VAL A 382 -1.82 -19.61 2.31
C VAL A 382 -0.32 -19.72 2.02
N VAL A 383 0.49 -18.85 2.62
CA VAL A 383 1.91 -18.75 2.25
C VAL A 383 2.71 -19.95 2.72
N LEU A 384 2.75 -20.21 4.03
CA LEU A 384 3.54 -21.31 4.59
C LEU A 384 3.12 -22.68 4.05
N PRO A 385 1.81 -23.01 3.89
CA PRO A 385 1.40 -24.27 3.29
C PRO A 385 1.86 -24.46 1.84
N SER A 386 2.04 -23.37 1.08
CA SER A 386 2.50 -23.44 -0.30
C SER A 386 4.02 -23.63 -0.45
N LEU A 387 4.76 -23.53 0.65
CA LEU A 387 6.20 -23.74 0.66
C LEU A 387 6.53 -25.24 0.83
N ASP A 388 7.62 -25.63 0.17
CA ASP A 388 8.30 -26.91 0.35
C ASP A 388 8.59 -27.16 1.84
N PRO A 389 8.55 -28.41 2.36
CA PRO A 389 8.69 -28.69 3.79
C PRO A 389 9.91 -28.03 4.44
N GLU A 390 11.08 -28.13 3.80
CA GLU A 390 12.33 -27.50 4.27
C GLU A 390 12.24 -25.98 4.34
N ARG A 391 11.67 -25.34 3.31
CA ARG A 391 11.51 -23.89 3.26
C ARG A 391 10.46 -23.41 4.25
N ARG A 392 9.39 -24.18 4.45
CA ARG A 392 8.35 -23.92 5.44
C ARG A 392 8.92 -23.98 6.86
N LYS A 393 9.68 -25.02 7.17
CA LYS A 393 10.39 -25.17 8.45
C LYS A 393 11.38 -24.03 8.68
N ALA A 394 12.22 -23.70 7.69
CA ALA A 394 13.15 -22.58 7.79
C ALA A 394 12.44 -21.23 8.02
N ALA A 395 11.34 -20.99 7.31
CA ALA A 395 10.51 -19.80 7.48
C ALA A 395 9.88 -19.74 8.89
N LEU A 396 9.31 -20.84 9.36
CA LEU A 396 8.75 -20.95 10.72
C LEU A 396 9.82 -20.73 11.78
N ARG A 397 11.01 -21.33 11.64
CA ARG A 397 12.13 -21.14 12.56
C ARG A 397 12.54 -19.67 12.64
N ASN A 398 12.67 -18.99 11.50
CA ASN A 398 12.99 -17.56 11.46
C ASN A 398 11.89 -16.71 12.12
N MET A 399 10.62 -17.04 11.88
CA MET A 399 9.48 -16.36 12.51
C MET A 399 9.49 -16.55 14.03
N LEU A 400 9.59 -17.79 14.51
CA LEU A 400 9.59 -18.14 15.93
C LEU A 400 10.80 -17.53 16.65
N SER A 401 11.99 -17.64 16.08
CA SER A 401 13.19 -16.97 16.61
C SER A 401 12.99 -15.46 16.72
N GLY A 402 12.38 -14.83 15.70
CA GLY A 402 12.04 -13.42 15.72
C GLY A 402 11.07 -13.06 16.85
N LEU A 403 10.04 -13.90 17.06
CA LEU A 403 9.04 -13.73 18.12
C LEU A 403 9.66 -13.86 19.51
N CYS A 404 10.59 -14.80 19.71
CA CYS A 404 11.29 -14.98 20.99
C CYS A 404 12.16 -13.80 21.41
N THR A 405 12.39 -12.81 20.53
CA THR A 405 13.09 -11.55 20.89
C THR A 405 12.16 -10.44 21.37
N LEU A 406 10.84 -10.65 21.32
CA LEU A 406 9.85 -9.66 21.73
C LEU A 406 9.67 -9.58 23.25
N PRO A 407 9.14 -8.47 23.79
CA PRO A 407 8.62 -8.42 25.15
C PRO A 407 7.49 -9.44 25.36
N GLU A 408 7.36 -10.00 26.57
CA GLU A 408 6.43 -11.12 26.86
C GLU A 408 4.98 -10.83 26.45
N ARG A 409 4.46 -9.64 26.78
CA ARG A 409 3.09 -9.25 26.41
C ARG A 409 2.86 -9.24 24.89
N GLN A 410 3.87 -8.89 24.11
CA GLN A 410 3.78 -8.86 22.65
C GLN A 410 3.91 -10.27 22.06
N LEU A 411 4.83 -11.06 22.61
CA LEU A 411 5.00 -12.47 22.27
C LEU A 411 3.68 -13.23 22.49
N GLU A 412 3.10 -13.14 23.69
CA GLU A 412 1.81 -13.78 24.02
C GLU A 412 0.69 -13.36 23.06
N ARG A 413 0.58 -12.05 22.78
CA ARG A 413 -0.43 -11.53 21.86
C ARG A 413 -0.28 -12.12 20.45
N ILE A 414 0.95 -12.22 19.93
CA ILE A 414 1.18 -12.75 18.58
C ILE A 414 0.99 -14.27 18.55
N VAL A 415 1.45 -15.00 19.55
CA VAL A 415 1.24 -16.45 19.67
C VAL A 415 -0.26 -16.76 19.73
N ARG A 416 -1.05 -15.98 20.48
CA ARG A 416 -2.52 -16.10 20.49
C ARG A 416 -3.14 -15.89 19.10
N LEU A 417 -2.64 -14.91 18.34
CA LEU A 417 -3.09 -14.70 16.96
C LEU A 417 -2.70 -15.86 16.04
N GLN A 418 -1.50 -16.42 16.19
CA GLN A 418 -1.07 -17.59 15.42
C GLN A 418 -1.93 -18.82 15.76
N PHE A 419 -2.18 -19.07 17.04
CA PHE A 419 -3.01 -20.19 17.50
C PHE A 419 -4.45 -20.06 16.99
N SER A 420 -5.06 -18.89 17.14
CA SER A 420 -6.41 -18.62 16.61
C SER A 420 -6.49 -18.79 15.08
N ALA A 421 -5.43 -18.40 14.35
CA ALA A 421 -5.37 -18.59 12.91
C ALA A 421 -5.19 -20.07 12.53
N LEU A 422 -4.39 -20.85 13.27
CA LEU A 422 -4.21 -22.28 13.07
C LEU A 422 -5.50 -23.07 13.33
N GLN A 423 -6.29 -22.68 14.33
CA GLN A 423 -7.59 -23.30 14.64
C GLN A 423 -8.61 -23.15 13.51
N GLN A 424 -8.49 -22.11 12.69
CA GLN A 424 -9.39 -21.87 11.55
C GLN A 424 -9.02 -22.69 10.30
N LEU A 425 -7.90 -23.42 10.32
CA LEU A 425 -7.46 -24.25 9.20
C LEU A 425 -8.12 -25.63 9.26
N SER A 426 -8.25 -26.26 8.08
CA SER A 426 -8.63 -27.68 7.99
C SER A 426 -7.64 -28.56 8.76
N ASP A 427 -8.10 -29.66 9.33
CA ASP A 427 -7.29 -30.57 10.15
C ASP A 427 -5.99 -31.01 9.48
N ALA A 428 -6.02 -31.32 8.18
CA ALA A 428 -4.83 -31.71 7.41
C ALA A 428 -3.75 -30.60 7.36
N LEU A 429 -4.15 -29.36 7.04
CA LEU A 429 -3.25 -28.20 7.00
C LEU A 429 -2.76 -27.83 8.40
N ARG A 430 -3.65 -27.90 9.39
CA ARG A 430 -3.31 -27.64 10.79
C ARG A 430 -2.25 -28.63 11.28
N GLY A 431 -2.44 -29.93 11.05
CA GLY A 431 -1.46 -30.96 11.38
C GLY A 431 -0.12 -30.74 10.70
N THR A 432 -0.13 -30.43 9.41
CA THR A 432 1.10 -30.14 8.64
C THR A 432 1.88 -28.96 9.21
N LEU A 433 1.20 -27.86 9.54
CA LEU A 433 1.84 -26.67 10.08
C LEU A 433 2.31 -26.87 11.52
N LEU A 434 1.53 -27.56 12.35
CA LEU A 434 1.92 -27.88 13.72
C LEU A 434 3.16 -28.78 13.74
N ALA A 435 3.23 -29.79 12.87
CA ALA A 435 4.41 -30.64 12.73
C ALA A 435 5.65 -29.81 12.36
N SER A 436 5.57 -29.00 11.29
CA SER A 436 6.69 -28.12 10.91
C SER A 436 7.01 -27.06 11.96
N GLN A 437 6.02 -26.62 12.75
CA GLN A 437 6.23 -25.67 13.85
C GLN A 437 6.98 -26.33 15.01
N MET A 438 6.65 -27.58 15.38
CA MET A 438 7.35 -28.34 16.41
C MET A 438 8.78 -28.66 16.00
N GLU A 439 8.99 -29.07 14.75
CA GLU A 439 10.34 -29.25 14.18
C GLU A 439 11.14 -27.94 14.26
N ALA A 440 10.56 -26.83 13.80
CA ALA A 440 11.22 -25.52 13.85
C ALA A 440 11.52 -25.06 15.29
N LEU A 441 10.65 -25.37 16.26
CA LEU A 441 10.83 -25.12 17.69
C LEU A 441 11.99 -25.93 18.27
N SER A 442 12.14 -27.18 17.84
CA SER A 442 13.21 -28.08 18.32
C SER A 442 14.61 -27.57 17.95
N GLU A 443 14.73 -26.84 16.84
CA GLU A 443 15.97 -26.24 16.34
C GLU A 443 16.29 -24.85 16.92
N LEU A 444 15.41 -24.30 17.76
CA LEU A 444 15.69 -23.04 18.44
C LEU A 444 16.69 -23.25 19.60
N PRO A 445 17.50 -22.24 19.94
CA PRO A 445 18.28 -22.24 21.17
C PRO A 445 17.38 -22.52 22.39
N GLU A 446 17.91 -23.23 23.38
CA GLU A 446 17.13 -23.74 24.51
C GLU A 446 16.32 -22.65 25.22
N GLU A 447 16.93 -21.51 25.53
CA GLU A 447 16.24 -20.38 26.15
C GLU A 447 15.05 -19.88 25.32
N ALA A 448 15.24 -19.73 24.00
CA ALA A 448 14.21 -19.27 23.10
C ALA A 448 13.09 -20.31 22.95
N ARG A 449 13.45 -21.60 22.93
CA ARG A 449 12.51 -22.73 22.88
C ARG A 449 11.64 -22.77 24.13
N LEU A 450 12.25 -22.76 25.32
CA LEU A 450 11.54 -22.77 26.61
C LEU A 450 10.59 -21.57 26.74
N ARG A 451 11.07 -20.38 26.35
CA ARG A 451 10.26 -19.16 26.37
C ARG A 451 9.04 -19.25 25.45
N MET A 452 9.21 -19.79 24.25
CA MET A 452 8.12 -20.00 23.30
C MET A 452 7.13 -21.04 23.82
N MET A 453 7.61 -22.20 24.30
CA MET A 453 6.77 -23.27 24.86
C MET A 453 5.93 -22.77 26.03
N LYS A 454 6.54 -22.10 27.02
CA LYS A 454 5.82 -21.49 28.15
C LYS A 454 4.72 -20.52 27.70
N THR A 455 4.98 -19.77 26.63
CA THR A 455 3.98 -18.85 26.08
C THR A 455 2.85 -19.62 25.38
N MET A 456 3.19 -20.64 24.59
CA MET A 456 2.21 -21.48 23.90
C MET A 456 1.31 -22.20 24.91
N ASP A 457 1.86 -22.79 25.96
CA ASP A 457 1.11 -23.46 27.03
C ASP A 457 0.14 -22.48 27.71
N LYS A 458 0.64 -21.29 28.07
CA LYS A 458 -0.19 -20.24 28.66
C LYS A 458 -1.34 -19.82 27.74
N VAL A 459 -1.09 -19.69 26.44
CA VAL A 459 -2.12 -19.35 25.45
C VAL A 459 -3.13 -20.48 25.29
N MET A 460 -2.68 -21.74 25.26
CA MET A 460 -3.54 -22.91 25.15
C MET A 460 -4.43 -23.12 26.37
N MET A 461 -3.94 -22.85 27.58
CA MET A 461 -4.75 -22.93 28.81
C MET A 461 -5.77 -21.80 28.95
N ALA A 462 -5.56 -20.68 28.25
CA ALA A 462 -6.44 -19.51 28.32
C ALA A 462 -7.57 -19.53 27.26
N THR A 463 -7.54 -20.49 26.33
CA THR A 463 -8.53 -20.70 25.25
C THR A 463 -9.27 -21.99 25.47
#